data_AF-A0A5U1KKC7-F1
#
_entry.id   AF-A0A5U1KKC7-F1
#
_cell.length_a   1.000
_cell.length_b   1.000
_cell.length_c   1.000
_cell.angle_alpha   90.00
_cell.angle_beta   90.00
_cell.angle_gamma   90.00
#
_symmetry.space_group_name_H-M   'P 1'
#
loop_
_entity.id
_entity.type
_entity.pdbx_description
1 polymer ?
#
loop_
_entity_poly.entity_id
_entity_poly.type
_entity_poly.pdbx_seq_one_letter_code
_entity_poly.pdbx_strand_id
1 'polypeptide(L)'
;MSRISKAHMFAAGAHGGVGQKRKYTGEDYIIHPVAVREIVAWHGGTVEMQIAALLHDVVEDTHVTIEMVREHFGEHVAEMVLALTNIARPEDGNRIQRFIINVRELEQSLDMQTRMIKLADLLDNTSSIVSRDPEFSAIYLAEKELMLAVLFDGKEIGADAGVVEYLEKKGIEHSLLINARAMVTKGIASLQPVHTKRYEKHKALIWGAWEAA
;
A
#
# COMPACT_ATOMS: atom_id res chain seq x y z
N MET A 1 -19.94 -18.69 8.88
CA MET A 1 -19.33 -17.37 8.59
C MET A 1 -18.29 -17.56 7.49
N SER A 2 -18.24 -16.69 6.47
CA SER A 2 -17.23 -16.81 5.40
C SER A 2 -15.82 -16.47 5.91
N ARG A 3 -14.76 -16.94 5.22
CA ARG A 3 -13.37 -16.55 5.57
C ARG A 3 -13.18 -15.03 5.56
N ILE A 4 -13.80 -14.33 4.60
CA ILE A 4 -13.74 -12.87 4.49
C ILE A 4 -14.45 -12.18 5.65
N SER A 5 -15.64 -12.66 6.05
CA SER A 5 -16.34 -12.12 7.23
C SER A 5 -15.53 -12.31 8.52
N LYS A 6 -14.85 -13.46 8.67
CA LYS A 6 -13.93 -13.71 9.80
C LYS A 6 -12.78 -12.70 9.79
N ALA A 7 -12.15 -12.46 8.64
CA ALA A 7 -11.05 -11.49 8.49
C ALA A 7 -11.48 -10.05 8.79
N HIS A 8 -12.67 -9.64 8.31
CA HIS A 8 -13.23 -8.33 8.63
C HIS A 8 -13.42 -8.19 10.14
N MET A 9 -14.09 -9.14 10.81
CA MET A 9 -14.27 -9.06 12.26
C MET A 9 -12.95 -9.05 13.03
N PHE A 10 -11.95 -9.80 12.56
CA PHE A 10 -10.62 -9.83 13.13
C PHE A 10 -9.93 -8.45 13.02
N ALA A 11 -9.90 -7.87 11.82
CA ALA A 11 -9.33 -6.53 11.59
C ALA A 11 -10.07 -5.44 12.38
N ALA A 12 -11.41 -5.49 12.39
CA ALA A 12 -12.24 -4.55 13.13
C ALA A 12 -11.96 -4.62 14.64
N GLY A 13 -11.83 -5.84 15.17
CA GLY A 13 -11.47 -6.07 16.57
C GLY A 13 -10.05 -5.60 16.90
N ALA A 14 -9.07 -5.85 16.03
CA ALA A 14 -7.68 -5.47 16.23
C ALA A 14 -7.52 -3.94 16.27
N HIS A 15 -7.97 -3.25 15.22
CA HIS A 15 -7.89 -1.79 15.13
C HIS A 15 -8.79 -1.09 16.17
N GLY A 16 -9.99 -1.64 16.42
CA GLY A 16 -10.90 -1.14 17.45
C GLY A 16 -10.35 -1.30 18.87
N GLY A 17 -9.64 -2.40 19.15
CA GLY A 17 -9.04 -2.70 20.44
C GLY A 17 -7.94 -1.71 20.86
N VAL A 18 -7.19 -1.17 19.89
CA VAL A 18 -6.21 -0.09 20.11
C VAL A 18 -6.81 1.32 19.91
N GLY A 19 -8.10 1.41 19.60
CA GLY A 19 -8.80 2.68 19.39
C GLY A 19 -8.35 3.45 18.14
N GLN A 20 -7.81 2.78 17.13
CA GLN A 20 -7.27 3.44 15.93
C GLN A 20 -8.39 4.09 15.11
N LYS A 21 -8.15 5.32 14.68
CA LYS A 21 -9.05 6.13 13.85
C LYS A 21 -8.33 6.62 12.61
N ARG A 22 -9.08 6.90 11.53
CA ARG A 22 -8.53 7.62 10.37
C ARG A 22 -8.14 9.03 10.77
N LYS A 23 -6.86 9.40 10.53
CA LYS A 23 -6.25 10.68 10.94
C LYS A 23 -7.09 11.92 10.61
N TYR A 24 -7.76 11.96 9.46
CA TYR A 24 -8.44 13.17 8.98
C TYR A 24 -9.97 13.15 9.08
N THR A 25 -10.59 11.97 9.29
CA THR A 25 -12.06 11.85 9.38
C THR A 25 -12.54 11.48 10.77
N GLY A 26 -11.68 10.89 11.61
CA GLY A 26 -12.05 10.39 12.93
C GLY A 26 -12.90 9.11 12.91
N GLU A 27 -13.15 8.54 11.73
CA GLU A 27 -13.87 7.28 11.56
C GLU A 27 -13.04 6.09 12.05
N ASP A 28 -13.71 4.99 12.39
CA ASP A 28 -13.04 3.74 12.76
C ASP A 28 -12.09 3.30 11.65
N TYR A 29 -10.86 2.91 12.00
CA TYR A 29 -9.84 2.63 11.00
C TYR A 29 -10.23 1.53 10.00
N ILE A 30 -11.08 0.59 10.42
CA ILE A 30 -11.60 -0.52 9.60
C ILE A 30 -12.18 -0.09 8.25
N ILE A 31 -12.67 1.15 8.11
CA ILE A 31 -13.16 1.64 6.81
C ILE A 31 -12.07 1.61 5.72
N HIS A 32 -10.80 1.79 6.08
CA HIS A 32 -9.69 1.74 5.15
C HIS A 32 -9.42 0.32 4.65
N PRO A 33 -9.16 -0.70 5.51
CA PRO A 33 -9.01 -2.08 5.05
C PRO A 33 -10.22 -2.59 4.25
N VAL A 34 -11.45 -2.15 4.58
CA VAL A 34 -12.64 -2.48 3.78
C VAL A 34 -12.57 -1.88 2.38
N ALA A 35 -12.24 -0.59 2.25
CA ALA A 35 -12.08 0.07 0.94
C ALA A 35 -10.97 -0.59 0.10
N VAL A 36 -9.82 -0.91 0.70
CA VAL A 36 -8.72 -1.62 0.03
C VAL A 36 -9.19 -2.98 -0.48
N ARG A 37 -9.89 -3.76 0.36
CA ARG A 37 -10.46 -5.05 -0.03
C ARG A 37 -11.48 -4.93 -1.17
N GLU A 38 -12.32 -3.91 -1.15
CA GLU A 38 -13.30 -3.66 -2.23
C GLU A 38 -12.60 -3.35 -3.56
N ILE A 39 -11.54 -2.54 -3.54
CA ILE A 39 -10.72 -2.27 -4.73
C ILE A 39 -10.08 -3.57 -5.24
N VAL A 40 -9.50 -4.39 -4.36
CA VAL A 40 -8.89 -5.68 -4.74
C VAL A 40 -9.93 -6.63 -5.34
N ALA A 41 -11.11 -6.75 -4.72
CA ALA A 41 -12.21 -7.58 -5.21
C ALA A 41 -12.72 -7.12 -6.59
N TRP A 42 -12.85 -5.80 -6.79
CA TRP A 42 -13.27 -5.22 -8.06
C TRP A 42 -12.32 -5.57 -9.22
N HIS A 43 -11.03 -5.71 -8.93
CA HIS A 43 -9.99 -6.06 -9.90
C HIS A 43 -9.73 -7.57 -10.00
N GLY A 44 -10.65 -8.40 -9.52
CA GLY A 44 -10.57 -9.86 -9.66
C GLY A 44 -9.68 -10.55 -8.63
N GLY A 45 -9.29 -9.87 -7.56
CA GLY A 45 -8.46 -10.46 -6.51
C GLY A 45 -9.14 -11.66 -5.83
N THR A 46 -8.34 -12.69 -5.54
CA THR A 46 -8.80 -13.94 -4.93
C THR A 46 -9.35 -13.72 -3.52
N VAL A 47 -10.00 -14.73 -2.95
CA VAL A 47 -10.47 -14.69 -1.55
C VAL A 47 -9.32 -14.44 -0.59
N GLU A 48 -8.13 -14.99 -0.85
CA GLU A 48 -6.97 -14.82 0.02
C GLU A 48 -6.38 -13.42 -0.09
N MET A 49 -6.32 -12.85 -1.30
CA MET A 49 -5.93 -11.45 -1.50
C MET A 49 -6.89 -10.48 -0.80
N GLN A 50 -8.20 -10.75 -0.86
CA GLN A 50 -9.22 -9.95 -0.15
C GLN A 50 -9.08 -10.06 1.37
N ILE A 51 -8.67 -11.21 1.88
CA ILE A 51 -8.36 -11.38 3.31
C ILE A 51 -7.10 -10.61 3.67
N ALA A 52 -6.02 -10.75 2.89
CA ALA A 52 -4.79 -10.01 3.11
C ALA A 52 -5.01 -8.49 3.04
N ALA A 53 -5.82 -8.00 2.11
CA ALA A 53 -6.22 -6.58 2.05
C ALA A 53 -6.93 -6.09 3.32
N LEU A 54 -7.80 -6.91 3.94
CA LEU A 54 -8.42 -6.57 5.22
C LEU A 54 -7.43 -6.55 6.39
N LEU A 55 -6.32 -7.28 6.27
CA LEU A 55 -5.36 -7.52 7.34
C LEU A 55 -4.03 -6.78 7.15
N HIS A 56 -3.85 -6.06 6.05
CA HIS A 56 -2.52 -5.57 5.64
C HIS A 56 -1.84 -4.67 6.69
N ASP A 57 -2.61 -3.91 7.46
CA ASP A 57 -2.11 -3.01 8.51
C ASP A 57 -2.16 -3.62 9.91
N VAL A 58 -2.76 -4.80 10.11
CA VAL A 58 -3.01 -5.28 11.49
C VAL A 58 -1.72 -5.60 12.25
N VAL A 59 -0.68 -6.04 11.55
CA VAL A 59 0.62 -6.35 12.17
C VAL A 59 1.41 -5.07 12.46
N GLU A 60 1.28 -4.05 11.61
CA GLU A 60 1.97 -2.77 11.78
C GLU A 60 1.35 -1.92 12.89
N ASP A 61 0.02 -1.84 12.94
CA ASP A 61 -0.71 -0.84 13.72
C ASP A 61 -1.34 -1.37 15.01
N THR A 62 -1.26 -2.68 15.26
CA THR A 62 -1.94 -3.31 16.40
C THR A 62 -1.04 -4.31 17.14
N HIS A 63 -1.59 -5.02 18.13
CA HIS A 63 -0.87 -6.07 18.87
C HIS A 63 -0.92 -7.44 18.18
N VAL A 64 -1.50 -7.53 16.99
CA VAL A 64 -1.55 -8.79 16.22
C VAL A 64 -0.15 -9.14 15.71
N THR A 65 0.26 -10.39 15.91
CA THR A 65 1.51 -10.90 15.32
C THR A 65 1.25 -11.63 14.00
N ILE A 66 2.29 -11.79 13.19
CA ILE A 66 2.16 -12.50 11.93
C ILE A 66 1.83 -13.99 12.13
N GLU A 67 2.27 -14.59 13.23
CA GLU A 67 1.92 -15.95 13.63
C GLU A 67 0.42 -16.08 13.89
N MET A 68 -0.20 -15.09 14.53
CA MET A 68 -1.65 -15.08 14.70
C MET A 68 -2.37 -15.05 13.34
N VAL A 69 -1.89 -14.23 12.39
CA VAL A 69 -2.46 -14.18 11.03
C VAL A 69 -2.34 -15.54 10.35
N ARG A 70 -1.16 -16.16 10.42
CA ARG A 70 -0.88 -17.49 9.86
C ARG A 70 -1.80 -18.57 10.44
N GLU A 71 -1.94 -18.62 11.76
CA GLU A 71 -2.81 -19.58 12.45
C GLU A 71 -4.29 -19.41 12.07
N HIS A 72 -4.75 -18.18 11.88
CA HIS A 72 -6.17 -17.89 11.65
C HIS A 72 -6.59 -17.97 10.18
N PHE A 73 -5.67 -17.68 9.25
CA PHE A 73 -5.98 -17.44 7.84
C PHE A 73 -5.11 -18.22 6.85
N GLY A 74 -4.02 -18.87 7.29
CA GLY A 74 -3.12 -19.69 6.48
C GLY A 74 -1.83 -18.97 6.06
N GLU A 75 -0.86 -19.75 5.59
CA GLU A 75 0.48 -19.25 5.25
C GLU A 75 0.44 -18.17 4.16
N HIS A 76 -0.24 -18.43 3.06
CA HIS A 76 -0.26 -17.52 1.91
C HIS A 76 -0.83 -16.12 2.24
N VAL A 77 -1.83 -16.05 3.13
CA VAL A 77 -2.33 -14.77 3.64
C VAL A 77 -1.28 -14.08 4.51
N ALA A 78 -0.61 -14.83 5.38
CA ALA A 78 0.45 -14.29 6.23
C ALA A 78 1.63 -13.77 5.41
N GLU A 79 2.05 -14.48 4.36
CA GLU A 79 3.12 -14.02 3.45
C GLU A 79 2.78 -12.67 2.82
N MET A 80 1.56 -12.50 2.28
CA MET A 80 1.12 -11.21 1.72
C MET A 80 1.06 -10.10 2.78
N VAL A 81 0.53 -10.38 3.98
CA VAL A 81 0.43 -9.38 5.07
C VAL A 81 1.83 -8.98 5.55
N LEU A 82 2.74 -9.94 5.70
CA LEU A 82 4.12 -9.69 6.10
C LEU A 82 4.84 -8.81 5.07
N ALA A 83 4.71 -9.14 3.78
CA ALA A 83 5.30 -8.36 2.70
C ALA A 83 4.80 -6.90 2.68
N LEU A 84 3.56 -6.64 3.12
CA LEU A 84 2.97 -5.30 3.17
C LEU A 84 3.31 -4.52 4.44
N THR A 85 3.84 -5.18 5.48
CA THR A 85 4.15 -4.57 6.78
C THR A 85 5.50 -3.84 6.73
N ASN A 86 5.55 -2.59 7.18
CA ASN A 86 6.81 -1.85 7.24
C ASN A 86 7.76 -2.44 8.29
N ILE A 87 9.04 -2.59 7.93
CA ILE A 87 10.06 -3.17 8.81
C ILE A 87 10.91 -2.11 9.53
N ALA A 88 11.01 -0.91 8.96
CA ALA A 88 11.86 0.15 9.46
C ALA A 88 11.34 0.71 10.79
N ARG A 89 12.23 0.83 11.76
CA ARG A 89 11.96 1.30 13.13
C ARG A 89 12.43 2.74 13.31
N PRO A 90 11.94 3.46 14.33
CA PRO A 90 12.38 4.84 14.59
C PRO A 90 13.90 5.02 14.72
N GLU A 91 14.61 3.98 15.16
CA GLU A 91 16.06 3.97 15.34
C GLU A 91 16.84 3.85 14.03
N ASP A 92 16.20 3.43 12.93
CA ASP A 92 16.83 3.23 11.61
C ASP A 92 17.10 4.54 10.84
N GLY A 93 17.11 5.66 11.56
CA GLY A 93 17.47 6.98 11.04
C GLY A 93 16.27 7.83 10.67
N ASN A 94 16.49 8.81 9.80
CA ASN A 94 15.47 9.80 9.44
C ASN A 94 14.38 9.21 8.52
N ARG A 95 13.33 10.00 8.24
CA ARG A 95 12.20 9.56 7.39
C ARG A 95 12.63 8.97 6.04
N ILE A 96 13.60 9.60 5.37
CA ILE A 96 14.08 9.16 4.05
C ILE A 96 14.77 7.80 4.20
N GLN A 97 15.64 7.64 5.21
CA GLN A 97 16.32 6.36 5.45
C GLN A 97 15.32 5.23 5.72
N ARG A 98 14.35 5.47 6.60
CA ARG A 98 13.29 4.48 6.89
C ARG A 98 12.41 4.18 5.69
N PHE A 99 12.06 5.19 4.90
CA PHE A 99 11.32 5.01 3.66
C PHE A 99 12.09 4.11 2.68
N ILE A 100 13.38 4.37 2.45
CA ILE A 100 14.21 3.55 1.56
C ILE A 100 14.33 2.11 2.06
N ILE A 101 14.51 1.89 3.37
CA ILE A 101 14.54 0.55 3.97
C ILE A 101 13.23 -0.20 3.66
N ASN A 102 12.08 0.42 3.89
CA ASN A 102 10.79 -0.20 3.62
C ASN A 102 10.58 -0.47 2.12
N VAL A 103 10.99 0.45 1.24
CA VAL A 103 10.87 0.24 -0.21
C VAL A 103 11.79 -0.88 -0.70
N ARG A 104 13.01 -1.02 -0.16
CA ARG A 104 13.91 -2.14 -0.48
C ARG A 104 13.34 -3.48 -0.03
N GLU A 105 12.72 -3.52 1.14
CA GLU A 105 12.03 -4.73 1.61
C GLU A 105 10.88 -5.10 0.66
N LEU A 106 10.03 -4.13 0.30
CA LEU A 106 8.94 -4.32 -0.66
C LEU A 106 9.45 -4.78 -2.03
N GLU A 107 10.58 -4.26 -2.51
CA GLU A 107 11.17 -4.66 -3.79
C GLU A 107 11.50 -6.16 -3.81
N GLN A 108 11.93 -6.72 -2.67
CA GLN A 108 12.32 -8.12 -2.53
C GLN A 108 11.13 -9.04 -2.21
N SER A 109 10.13 -8.53 -1.50
CA SER A 109 9.03 -9.35 -0.94
C SER A 109 7.76 -9.34 -1.80
N LEU A 110 7.54 -8.33 -2.64
CA LEU A 110 6.29 -8.20 -3.40
C LEU A 110 6.23 -9.17 -4.59
N ASP A 111 5.22 -10.03 -4.58
CA ASP A 111 4.78 -10.83 -5.72
C ASP A 111 3.65 -10.14 -6.52
N MET A 112 3.18 -10.80 -7.58
CA MET A 112 2.13 -10.25 -8.47
C MET A 112 0.82 -9.93 -7.74
N GLN A 113 0.44 -10.73 -6.75
CA GLN A 113 -0.81 -10.57 -6.00
C GLN A 113 -0.67 -9.44 -4.96
N THR A 114 0.44 -9.43 -4.23
CA THR A 114 0.71 -8.43 -3.20
C THR A 114 0.89 -7.04 -3.79
N ARG A 115 1.44 -6.92 -5.02
CA ARG A 115 1.46 -5.65 -5.76
C ARG A 115 0.06 -5.11 -6.02
N MET A 116 -0.93 -5.96 -6.34
CA MET A 116 -2.32 -5.48 -6.49
C MET A 116 -2.86 -4.90 -5.19
N ILE A 117 -2.60 -5.56 -4.07
CA ILE A 117 -3.02 -5.07 -2.74
C ILE A 117 -2.33 -3.74 -2.43
N LYS A 118 -1.01 -3.62 -2.70
CA LYS A 118 -0.27 -2.39 -2.45
C LYS A 118 -0.75 -1.21 -3.31
N LEU A 119 -1.15 -1.46 -4.55
CA LEU A 119 -1.77 -0.44 -5.40
C LEU A 119 -3.14 -0.02 -4.88
N ALA A 120 -3.94 -0.96 -4.38
CA ALA A 120 -5.24 -0.66 -3.77
C ALA A 120 -5.10 0.19 -2.50
N ASP A 121 -4.16 -0.15 -1.62
CA ASP A 121 -3.76 0.65 -0.45
C ASP A 121 -3.36 2.08 -0.88
N LEU A 122 -2.43 2.18 -1.84
CA LEU A 122 -1.97 3.46 -2.38
C LEU A 122 -3.14 4.32 -2.89
N LEU A 123 -4.10 3.73 -3.61
CA LEU A 123 -5.26 4.45 -4.14
C LEU A 123 -6.15 5.02 -3.03
N ASP A 124 -6.53 4.23 -2.02
CA ASP A 124 -7.36 4.74 -0.91
C ASP A 124 -6.63 5.85 -0.15
N ASN A 125 -5.37 5.61 0.22
CA ASN A 125 -4.58 6.55 0.99
C ASN A 125 -4.31 7.86 0.23
N THR A 126 -3.98 7.78 -1.07
CA THR A 126 -3.69 8.98 -1.88
C THR A 126 -4.93 9.86 -2.01
N SER A 127 -6.12 9.27 -2.21
CA SER A 127 -7.36 10.03 -2.32
C SER A 127 -7.68 10.84 -1.05
N SER A 128 -7.42 10.26 0.12
CA SER A 128 -7.64 10.89 1.43
C SER A 128 -6.58 11.95 1.74
N ILE A 129 -5.31 11.66 1.47
CA ILE A 129 -4.19 12.56 1.81
C ILE A 129 -4.19 13.82 0.94
N VAL A 130 -4.31 13.67 -0.39
CA VAL A 130 -4.24 14.81 -1.32
C VAL A 130 -5.35 15.81 -1.05
N SER A 131 -6.53 15.35 -0.63
CA SER A 131 -7.68 16.23 -0.36
C SER A 131 -7.65 16.88 1.02
N ARG A 132 -6.87 16.38 1.97
CA ARG A 132 -6.98 16.76 3.40
C ARG A 132 -5.70 17.28 4.05
N ASP A 133 -4.53 16.95 3.51
CA ASP A 133 -3.23 17.36 4.07
C ASP A 133 -2.31 17.90 2.97
N PRO A 134 -2.54 19.15 2.51
CA PRO A 134 -1.77 19.75 1.42
C PRO A 134 -0.29 19.95 1.76
N GLU A 135 0.03 20.05 3.06
CA GLU A 135 1.41 20.20 3.50
C GLU A 135 2.18 18.87 3.40
N PHE A 136 1.57 17.78 3.89
CA PHE A 136 2.17 16.46 3.83
C PHE A 136 2.10 15.82 2.44
N SER A 137 1.08 16.14 1.64
CA SER A 137 0.85 15.54 0.33
C SER A 137 2.05 15.68 -0.60
N ALA A 138 2.80 16.79 -0.53
CA ALA A 138 4.03 16.97 -1.31
C ALA A 138 5.11 15.93 -1.00
N ILE A 139 5.29 15.57 0.27
CA ILE A 139 6.25 14.53 0.69
C ILE A 139 5.72 13.16 0.26
N TYR A 140 4.47 12.89 0.59
CA TYR A 140 3.81 11.62 0.28
C TYR A 140 3.83 11.32 -1.23
N LEU A 141 3.50 12.29 -2.08
CA LEU A 141 3.45 12.12 -3.53
C LEU A 141 4.84 11.85 -4.13
N ALA A 142 5.90 12.49 -3.61
CA ALA A 142 7.26 12.19 -4.03
C ALA A 142 7.64 10.73 -3.68
N GLU A 143 7.31 10.28 -2.47
CA GLU A 143 7.52 8.89 -2.05
C GLU A 143 6.73 7.90 -2.94
N LYS A 144 5.46 8.20 -3.25
CA LYS A 144 4.64 7.33 -4.12
C LYS A 144 5.11 7.33 -5.57
N GLU A 145 5.64 8.44 -6.08
CA GLU A 145 6.25 8.46 -7.42
C GLU A 145 7.46 7.50 -7.49
N LEU A 146 8.35 7.53 -6.49
CA LEU A 146 9.47 6.60 -6.42
C LEU A 146 8.99 5.16 -6.30
N MET A 147 8.04 4.87 -5.39
CA MET A 147 7.49 3.52 -5.24
C MET A 147 6.90 3.00 -6.54
N LEU A 148 6.11 3.81 -7.25
CA LEU A 148 5.52 3.44 -8.54
C LEU A 148 6.60 3.02 -9.54
N ALA A 149 7.66 3.82 -9.64
CA ALA A 149 8.76 3.55 -10.56
C ALA A 149 9.54 2.27 -10.21
N VAL A 150 9.86 2.03 -8.94
CA VAL A 150 10.79 0.93 -8.57
C VAL A 150 10.09 -0.38 -8.24
N LEU A 151 8.85 -0.35 -7.76
CA LEU A 151 8.13 -1.55 -7.31
C LEU A 151 7.16 -2.12 -8.35
N PHE A 152 6.79 -1.34 -9.37
CA PHE A 152 5.70 -1.71 -10.28
C PHE A 152 6.05 -1.62 -11.77
N ASP A 153 6.90 -0.68 -12.19
CA ASP A 153 7.25 -0.55 -13.60
C ASP A 153 7.96 -1.83 -14.11
N GLY A 154 7.39 -2.43 -15.16
CA GLY A 154 7.90 -3.69 -15.73
C GLY A 154 7.78 -4.91 -14.81
N LYS A 155 6.95 -4.85 -13.77
CA LYS A 155 6.70 -5.97 -12.85
C LYS A 155 5.35 -6.61 -13.12
N GLU A 156 5.27 -7.90 -12.86
CA GLU A 156 4.02 -8.67 -12.93
C GLU A 156 3.03 -8.18 -11.86
N ILE A 157 1.77 -7.95 -12.27
CA ILE A 157 0.67 -7.51 -11.41
C ILE A 157 -0.59 -8.24 -11.87
N GLY A 158 -1.18 -9.06 -11.00
CA GLY A 158 -2.35 -9.84 -11.34
C GLY A 158 -2.77 -10.80 -10.24
N ALA A 159 -4.03 -11.25 -10.31
CA ALA A 159 -4.60 -12.20 -9.35
C ALA A 159 -4.06 -13.62 -9.57
N ASP A 160 -3.68 -13.94 -10.81
CA ASP A 160 -3.07 -15.20 -11.21
C ASP A 160 -2.21 -15.02 -12.47
N ALA A 161 -1.38 -16.01 -12.77
CA ALA A 161 -0.46 -15.99 -13.91
C ALA A 161 -1.17 -15.87 -15.28
N GLY A 162 -2.40 -16.36 -15.41
CA GLY A 162 -3.17 -16.26 -16.66
C GLY A 162 -3.61 -14.83 -16.96
N VAL A 163 -3.98 -14.06 -15.93
CA VAL A 163 -4.26 -12.62 -16.07
C VAL A 163 -3.00 -11.87 -16.50
N VAL A 164 -1.86 -12.15 -15.87
CA VAL A 164 -0.57 -11.52 -16.19
C VAL A 164 -0.18 -11.82 -17.64
N GLU A 165 -0.16 -13.10 -18.03
CA GLU A 165 0.19 -13.53 -19.39
C GLU A 165 -0.71 -12.87 -20.44
N TYR A 166 -2.01 -12.76 -20.16
CA TYR A 166 -2.95 -12.09 -21.05
C TYR A 166 -2.61 -10.61 -21.26
N LEU A 167 -2.33 -9.89 -20.17
CA LEU A 167 -2.00 -8.46 -20.21
C LEU A 167 -0.69 -8.21 -20.96
N GLU A 168 0.35 -8.99 -20.66
CA GLU A 168 1.66 -8.90 -21.32
C GLU A 168 1.56 -9.17 -22.81
N LYS A 169 0.86 -10.24 -23.20
CA LYS A 169 0.65 -10.59 -24.62
C LYS A 169 -0.08 -9.49 -25.39
N LYS A 170 -0.90 -8.69 -24.71
CA LYS A 170 -1.61 -7.56 -25.31
C LYS A 170 -0.84 -6.24 -25.21
N GLY A 171 0.29 -6.21 -24.50
CA GLY A 171 1.02 -4.97 -24.20
C GLY A 171 0.18 -3.99 -23.40
N ILE A 172 -0.69 -4.49 -22.52
CA ILE A 172 -1.60 -3.68 -21.70
C ILE A 172 -1.10 -3.70 -20.26
N GLU A 173 -0.99 -2.53 -19.63
CA GLU A 173 -0.69 -2.44 -18.21
C GLU A 173 -1.91 -2.74 -17.35
N HIS A 174 -1.68 -3.32 -16.16
CA HIS A 174 -2.75 -3.58 -15.22
C HIS A 174 -3.47 -2.27 -14.82
N SER A 175 -4.80 -2.26 -14.81
CA SER A 175 -5.60 -1.04 -14.62
C SER A 175 -5.36 -0.36 -13.28
N LEU A 176 -5.08 -1.11 -12.20
CA LEU A 176 -4.66 -0.53 -10.91
C LEU A 176 -3.40 0.32 -11.03
N LEU A 177 -2.41 -0.11 -11.80
CA LEU A 177 -1.16 0.64 -11.98
C LEU A 177 -1.41 1.94 -12.76
N ILE A 178 -2.22 1.86 -13.83
CA ILE A 178 -2.66 3.03 -14.61
C ILE A 178 -3.35 4.04 -13.69
N ASN A 179 -4.30 3.57 -12.87
CA ASN A 179 -5.07 4.42 -11.97
C ASN A 179 -4.20 5.05 -10.87
N ALA A 180 -3.27 4.28 -10.29
CA ALA A 180 -2.35 4.75 -9.27
C ALA A 180 -1.44 5.86 -9.82
N ARG A 181 -0.83 5.66 -10.99
CA ARG A 181 -0.02 6.69 -11.65
C ARG A 181 -0.85 7.92 -11.99
N ALA A 182 -2.05 7.75 -12.53
CA ALA A 182 -2.92 8.88 -12.84
C ALA A 182 -3.28 9.69 -11.59
N MET A 183 -3.56 9.03 -10.46
CA MET A 183 -3.88 9.69 -9.20
C MET A 183 -2.68 10.43 -8.62
N VAL A 184 -1.49 9.83 -8.62
CA VAL A 184 -0.26 10.47 -8.15
C VAL A 184 0.11 11.66 -9.03
N THR A 185 0.11 11.50 -10.35
CA THR A 185 0.36 12.59 -11.31
C THR A 185 -0.61 13.74 -11.13
N LYS A 186 -1.91 13.46 -11.00
CA LYS A 186 -2.91 14.50 -10.75
C LYS A 186 -2.70 15.19 -9.40
N GLY A 187 -2.34 14.42 -8.36
CA GLY A 187 -1.99 14.96 -7.04
C GLY A 187 -0.83 15.94 -7.14
N ILE A 188 0.26 15.57 -7.81
CA ILE A 188 1.44 16.42 -8.02
C ILE A 188 1.06 17.68 -8.79
N ALA A 189 0.31 17.55 -9.88
CA ALA A 189 -0.14 18.68 -10.70
C ALA A 189 -1.07 19.65 -9.94
N SER A 190 -1.71 19.20 -8.85
CA SER A 190 -2.58 20.02 -8.02
C SER A 190 -1.87 20.77 -6.88
N LEU A 191 -0.58 20.52 -6.67
CA LEU A 191 0.19 21.15 -5.59
C LEU A 191 0.28 22.67 -5.80
N GLN A 192 0.07 23.42 -4.71
CA GLN A 192 0.34 24.85 -4.70
C GLN A 192 1.85 25.12 -4.81
N PRO A 193 2.30 26.28 -5.35
CA PRO A 193 3.72 26.54 -5.62
C PRO A 193 4.67 26.29 -4.45
N VAL A 194 4.26 26.63 -3.22
CA VAL A 194 5.05 26.38 -2.00
C VAL A 194 5.26 24.87 -1.73
N HIS A 195 4.24 24.06 -2.02
CA HIS A 195 4.28 22.61 -1.85
C HIS A 195 4.99 21.92 -3.02
N THR A 196 4.90 22.45 -4.24
CA THR A 196 5.69 21.97 -5.41
C THR A 196 7.19 22.03 -5.12
N LYS A 197 7.69 23.15 -4.58
CA LYS A 197 9.11 23.26 -4.21
C LYS A 197 9.52 22.25 -3.13
N ARG A 198 8.62 21.95 -2.19
CA ARG A 198 8.84 20.93 -1.15
C ARG A 198 8.89 19.53 -1.76
N TYR A 199 7.97 19.22 -2.68
CA TYR A 199 7.93 17.99 -3.45
C TYR A 199 9.23 17.76 -4.21
N GLU A 200 9.68 18.72 -5.04
CA GLU A 200 10.90 18.59 -5.84
C GLU A 200 12.15 18.36 -4.97
N LYS A 201 12.26 19.12 -3.88
CA LYS A 201 13.36 18.93 -2.92
C LYS A 201 13.33 17.53 -2.30
N HIS A 202 12.15 17.06 -1.87
CA HIS A 202 12.03 15.76 -1.24
C HIS A 202 12.31 14.63 -2.24
N LYS A 203 11.74 14.73 -3.45
CA LYS A 203 11.99 13.84 -4.59
C LYS A 203 13.48 13.68 -4.85
N ALA A 204 14.22 14.78 -5.00
CA ALA A 204 15.66 14.72 -5.24
C ALA A 204 16.42 13.97 -4.14
N LEU A 205 16.03 14.15 -2.87
CA LEU A 205 16.67 13.49 -1.74
C LEU A 205 16.37 11.98 -1.69
N ILE A 206 15.13 11.56 -1.91
CA ILE A 206 14.77 10.14 -1.89
C ILE A 206 15.38 9.38 -3.07
N TRP A 207 15.42 9.98 -4.27
CA TRP A 207 16.07 9.36 -5.43
C TRP A 207 17.58 9.24 -5.22
N GLY A 208 18.24 10.28 -4.71
CA GLY A 208 19.65 10.21 -4.37
C GLY A 208 19.95 9.17 -3.28
N ALA A 209 19.06 9.01 -2.29
CA ALA A 209 19.21 7.98 -1.26
C ALA A 209 18.97 6.56 -1.80
N TRP A 210 18.03 6.39 -2.73
CA TRP A 210 17.76 5.12 -3.41
C TRP A 210 18.95 4.66 -4.26
N GLU A 211 19.53 5.56 -5.05
CA GLU A 211 20.66 5.25 -5.94
C GLU A 211 21.97 4.98 -5.18
N ALA A 212 22.11 5.52 -3.98
CA ALA A 212 23.31 5.36 -3.15
C ALA A 212 23.30 4.09 -2.27
N ALA A 213 22.14 3.46 -2.11
CA ALA A 213 21.92 2.28 -1.26
C ALA A 213 21.91 1.00 -2.10
#